data_AF-A0A1Q9S0E8-F1
#
_entry.id   AF-A0A1Q9S0E8-F1
#
_cell.length_a   1.000
_cell.length_b   1.000
_cell.length_c   1.000
_cell.angle_alpha   90.00
_cell.angle_beta   90.00
_cell.angle_gamma   90.00
#
_symmetry.space_group_name_H-M   'P 1'
#
loop_
_entity.id
_entity.type
_entity.pdbx_description
1 polymer ?
#
loop_
_entity_poly.entity_id
_entity_poly.type
_entity_poly.pdbx_seq_one_letter_code
_entity_poly.pdbx_strand_id
1 'polypeptide(L)'
;MPPQAAFHVVEVNEGNRIEAITALKDMRLQENGGYLVLRQEVFDYLPENSDLVADACAVLAKEGRLAAYPYNGFWQPADTLKERIALETMYQAGNTPWMPGRTDRGKAVPPVLGAAGN
;
A
#
# COMPACT_ATOMS: atom_id res chain seq x y z
N MET A 1 3.46 2.29 6.34
CA MET A 1 2.02 2.45 6.67
C MET A 1 1.51 1.18 7.31
N PRO A 2 0.48 1.20 8.16
CA PRO A 2 -0.06 -0.04 8.72
C PRO A 2 -0.62 -0.95 7.60
N PRO A 3 -0.49 -2.28 7.73
CA PRO A 3 -1.04 -3.23 6.77
C PRO A 3 -2.53 -3.04 6.51
N GLN A 4 -2.93 -3.07 5.24
CA GLN A 4 -4.35 -3.05 4.84
C GLN A 4 -4.98 -4.45 4.86
N ALA A 5 -4.16 -5.50 4.80
CA ALA A 5 -4.63 -6.87 4.74
C ALA A 5 -5.24 -7.35 6.07
N ALA A 6 -6.40 -8.02 5.98
CA ALA A 6 -7.13 -8.55 7.12
C ALA A 6 -6.75 -10.00 7.46
N PHE A 7 -5.46 -10.33 7.46
CA PHE A 7 -5.02 -11.67 7.85
C PHE A 7 -4.84 -11.81 9.36
N HIS A 8 -5.00 -13.04 9.84
CA HIS A 8 -4.63 -13.45 11.17
C HIS A 8 -3.38 -14.33 11.07
N VAL A 9 -2.36 -14.01 11.85
CA VAL A 9 -1.15 -14.82 12.02
C VAL A 9 -1.42 -15.82 13.13
N VAL A 10 -1.12 -17.08 12.87
CA VAL A 10 -1.29 -18.17 13.84
C VAL A 10 0.08 -18.69 14.27
N GLU A 11 0.26 -18.85 15.58
CA GLU A 11 1.43 -19.52 16.15
C GLU A 11 1.08 -21.00 16.35
N VAL A 12 1.88 -21.88 15.74
CA VAL A 12 1.66 -23.33 15.74
C VAL A 12 2.88 -23.99 16.37
N ASN A 13 2.65 -24.81 17.40
CA ASN A 13 3.73 -25.55 18.06
C ASN A 13 4.14 -26.82 17.31
N GLU A 14 5.19 -27.50 17.79
CA GLU A 14 5.71 -28.75 17.21
C GLU A 14 4.65 -29.87 17.10
N GLY A 15 3.59 -29.81 17.91
CA GLY A 15 2.47 -30.75 17.89
C GLY A 15 1.31 -30.35 16.96
N ASN A 16 1.51 -29.37 16.06
CA ASN A 16 0.49 -28.83 15.16
C ASN A 16 -0.74 -28.23 15.88
N ARG A 17 -0.58 -27.71 17.10
CA ARG A 17 -1.65 -27.01 17.83
C ARG A 17 -1.47 -25.50 17.75
N ILE A 18 -2.57 -24.77 17.59
CA ILE A 18 -2.59 -23.31 17.61
C ILE A 18 -2.46 -22.83 19.06
N GLU A 19 -1.49 -21.97 19.33
CA GLU A 19 -1.26 -21.38 20.66
C GLU A 19 -1.70 -19.91 20.73
N ALA A 20 -1.65 -19.20 19.60
CA ALA A 20 -2.10 -17.81 19.51
C ALA A 20 -2.66 -17.48 18.11
N ILE A 21 -3.55 -16.49 18.07
CA ILE A 21 -4.07 -15.88 16.84
C ILE A 21 -3.98 -14.37 17.00
N THR A 22 -3.21 -13.71 16.14
CA THR A 22 -2.97 -12.26 16.19
C THR A 22 -3.35 -11.64 14.85
N ALA A 23 -4.18 -10.60 14.85
CA ALA A 23 -4.48 -9.89 13.61
C ALA A 23 -3.26 -9.06 13.17
N LEU A 24 -2.98 -9.02 11.87
CA LEU A 24 -1.84 -8.25 11.34
C LEU A 24 -1.86 -6.76 11.76
N LYS A 25 -3.06 -6.18 11.84
CA LYS A 25 -3.27 -4.78 12.26
C LYS A 25 -2.81 -4.49 13.70
N ASP A 26 -2.76 -5.51 14.56
CA ASP A 26 -2.37 -5.39 15.97
C ASP A 26 -0.85 -5.58 16.14
N MET A 27 -0.16 -5.99 15.07
CA MET A 27 1.30 -6.08 15.04
C MET A 27 1.91 -4.72 14.69
N ARG A 28 3.11 -4.43 15.22
CA ARG A 28 3.85 -3.19 14.94
C ARG A 28 4.58 -3.25 13.60
N LEU A 29 3.86 -3.59 12.54
CA LEU A 29 4.38 -3.70 11.18
C LEU A 29 4.13 -2.41 10.38
N GLN A 30 5.04 -2.12 9.45
CA GLN A 30 4.91 -1.03 8.50
C GLN A 30 5.23 -1.56 7.10
N GLU A 31 4.35 -1.25 6.16
CA GLU A 31 4.52 -1.53 4.74
C GLU A 31 5.17 -0.34 4.03
N ASN A 32 5.95 -0.64 2.98
CA ASN A 32 6.44 0.35 2.04
C ASN A 32 5.26 0.81 1.15
N GLY A 33 4.88 2.09 1.28
CA GLY A 33 3.77 2.67 0.54
C GLY A 33 4.12 3.14 -0.88
N GLY A 34 5.33 2.88 -1.37
CA GLY A 34 5.76 3.16 -2.75
C GLY A 34 6.26 4.58 -3.02
N TYR A 35 6.22 5.50 -2.04
CA TYR A 35 6.75 6.85 -2.17
C TYR A 35 8.18 6.92 -1.65
N LEU A 36 9.15 7.04 -2.55
CA LEU A 36 10.57 7.14 -2.21
C LEU A 36 11.13 8.51 -2.59
N VAL A 37 11.97 9.07 -1.71
CA VAL A 37 12.79 10.25 -1.99
C VAL A 37 14.25 9.80 -1.92
N LEU A 38 14.92 9.84 -3.07
CA LEU A 38 16.24 9.26 -3.25
C LEU A 38 17.21 10.33 -3.74
N ARG A 39 18.47 10.23 -3.31
CA ARG A 39 19.55 10.99 -3.93
C ARG A 39 20.09 10.24 -5.15
N GLN A 40 20.77 10.95 -6.03
CA GLN A 40 21.29 10.39 -7.30
C GLN A 40 22.23 9.20 -7.09
N GLU A 41 22.98 9.17 -5.99
CA GLU A 41 23.91 8.10 -5.63
C GLU A 41 23.22 6.75 -5.46
N VAL A 42 21.88 6.68 -5.43
CA VAL A 42 21.14 5.40 -5.47
C VAL A 42 21.47 4.60 -6.73
N PHE A 43 21.82 5.25 -7.85
CA PHE A 43 22.16 4.56 -9.09
C PHE A 43 23.45 3.73 -8.98
N ASP A 44 24.35 4.08 -8.05
CA ASP A 44 25.55 3.28 -7.76
C ASP A 44 25.19 1.91 -7.16
N TYR A 45 23.97 1.77 -6.61
CA TYR A 45 23.43 0.57 -5.99
C TYR A 45 22.41 -0.16 -6.87
N LEU A 46 22.10 0.39 -8.06
CA LEU A 46 21.04 -0.11 -8.93
C LEU A 46 21.61 -0.52 -10.30
N PRO A 47 22.29 -1.69 -10.39
CA PRO A 47 22.76 -2.22 -11.66
C PRO A 47 21.61 -2.54 -12.61
N GLU A 48 21.92 -2.72 -13.89
CA GLU A 48 20.92 -3.03 -14.91
C GLU A 48 20.11 -4.30 -14.54
N ASN A 49 18.79 -4.24 -14.73
CA ASN A 49 17.83 -5.31 -14.39
C ASN A 49 17.71 -5.66 -12.89
N SER A 50 18.17 -4.79 -11.99
CA SER A 50 17.95 -4.96 -10.53
C SER A 50 16.63 -4.33 -10.06
N ASP A 51 16.13 -4.84 -8.94
CA ASP A 51 14.96 -4.28 -8.25
C ASP A 51 15.36 -3.18 -7.28
N LEU A 52 14.68 -2.03 -7.38
CA LEU A 52 14.98 -0.87 -6.53
C LEU A 52 14.81 -1.16 -5.03
N VAL A 53 13.80 -1.92 -4.66
CA VAL A 53 13.44 -2.15 -3.25
C VAL A 53 14.17 -3.37 -2.70
N ALA A 54 14.08 -4.50 -3.39
CA ALA A 54 14.63 -5.78 -2.96
C ALA A 54 16.16 -5.82 -3.04
N ASP A 55 16.77 -5.10 -3.99
CA ASP A 55 18.22 -5.07 -4.15
C ASP A 55 18.82 -3.79 -3.56
N ALA A 56 18.58 -2.63 -4.18
CA ALA A 56 19.27 -1.38 -3.81
C ALA A 56 18.87 -0.88 -2.42
N CYS A 57 17.57 -0.76 -2.12
CA CYS A 57 17.12 -0.31 -0.80
C CYS A 57 17.49 -1.30 0.32
N ALA A 58 17.51 -2.61 0.04
CA ALA A 58 17.92 -3.61 1.02
C ALA A 58 19.41 -3.45 1.42
N VAL A 59 20.30 -3.15 0.46
CA VAL A 59 21.71 -2.83 0.74
C VAL A 59 21.82 -1.54 1.53
N LEU A 60 21.18 -0.46 1.07
CA LEU A 60 21.20 0.84 1.76
C LEU A 60 20.65 0.76 3.19
N ALA A 61 19.65 -0.08 3.44
CA ALA A 61 19.12 -0.33 4.78
C ALA A 61 20.17 -0.98 5.70
N LYS A 62 20.91 -1.99 5.21
CA LYS A 62 22.00 -2.63 5.96
C LYS A 62 23.14 -1.65 6.27
N GLU A 63 23.38 -0.68 5.39
CA GLU A 63 24.37 0.38 5.57
C GLU A 63 23.87 1.53 6.49
N GLY A 64 22.62 1.49 6.97
CA GLY A 64 22.04 2.58 7.77
C GLY A 64 21.77 3.86 6.97
N ARG A 65 21.69 3.77 5.64
CA ARG A 65 21.51 4.89 4.71
C ARG A 65 20.07 5.05 4.22
N LEU A 66 19.14 4.25 4.73
CA LEU A 66 17.72 4.31 4.40
C LEU A 66 16.92 4.71 5.65
N ALA A 67 16.12 5.76 5.54
CA ALA A 67 15.23 6.21 6.61
C ALA A 67 13.77 5.96 6.23
N ALA A 68 12.95 5.58 7.22
CA ALA A 68 11.51 5.46 7.05
C ALA A 68 10.81 6.76 7.47
N TYR A 69 9.78 7.15 6.70
CA TYR A 69 8.84 8.19 7.11
C TYR A 69 7.48 7.53 7.42
N PRO A 70 7.10 7.37 8.69
CA PRO A 70 5.82 6.79 9.05
C PRO A 70 4.67 7.68 8.58
N TYR A 71 3.79 7.14 7.75
CA TYR A 71 2.56 7.80 7.33
C TYR A 71 1.35 7.05 7.87
N ASN A 72 0.45 7.78 8.53
CA ASN A 72 -0.76 7.27 9.17
C ASN A 72 -2.03 7.88 8.57
N GLY A 73 -1.91 8.63 7.46
CA GLY A 73 -3.05 9.17 6.73
C GLY A 73 -3.65 8.15 5.77
N PHE A 74 -4.49 8.63 4.85
CA PHE A 74 -5.08 7.74 3.85
C PHE A 74 -4.03 7.27 2.84
N TRP A 75 -3.99 5.97 2.61
CA TRP A 75 -3.25 5.30 1.54
C TRP A 75 -3.97 4.02 1.16
N GLN A 76 -4.09 3.75 -0.14
CA GLN A 76 -4.69 2.52 -0.64
C GLN A 76 -4.13 2.23 -2.05
N PRO A 77 -3.72 0.98 -2.34
CA PRO A 77 -3.29 0.61 -3.68
C PRO A 77 -4.49 0.39 -4.61
N ALA A 78 -4.23 0.12 -5.88
CA ALA A 78 -5.26 -0.20 -6.88
C ALA A 78 -4.87 -1.48 -7.65
N ASP A 79 -4.31 -2.47 -6.95
CA ASP A 79 -3.72 -3.67 -7.56
C ASP A 79 -4.79 -4.71 -7.91
N THR A 80 -5.86 -4.74 -7.12
CA THR A 80 -6.99 -5.66 -7.29
C THR A 80 -8.26 -4.93 -7.75
N LEU A 81 -9.17 -5.67 -8.38
CA LEU A 81 -10.49 -5.14 -8.73
C LEU A 81 -11.25 -4.63 -7.50
N LYS A 82 -11.12 -5.32 -6.36
CA LYS A 82 -11.75 -4.92 -5.09
C LYS A 82 -11.26 -3.54 -4.63
N GLU A 83 -9.95 -3.32 -4.67
CA GLU A 83 -9.35 -2.04 -4.28
C GLU A 83 -9.76 -0.92 -5.23
N ARG A 84 -9.76 -1.19 -6.54
CA ARG A 84 -10.23 -0.24 -7.55
C ARG A 84 -11.70 0.15 -7.33
N ILE A 85 -12.57 -0.82 -7.06
CA ILE A 85 -13.99 -0.56 -6.77
C ILE A 85 -14.14 0.29 -5.50
N ALA A 86 -13.34 0.03 -4.46
CA ALA A 86 -13.37 0.82 -3.23
C ALA A 86 -12.96 2.28 -3.49
N LEU A 87 -11.86 2.51 -4.23
CA LEU A 87 -11.42 3.85 -4.63
C LEU A 87 -12.47 4.56 -5.50
N GLU A 88 -13.07 3.86 -6.46
CA GLU A 88 -14.15 4.41 -7.30
C GLU A 88 -15.37 4.79 -6.45
N THR A 89 -15.78 3.94 -5.51
CA THR A 89 -16.91 4.22 -4.62
C THR A 89 -16.66 5.48 -3.77
N MET A 90 -15.44 5.60 -3.23
CA MET A 90 -15.00 6.79 -2.50
C MET A 90 -15.04 8.04 -3.39
N TYR A 91 -14.57 7.92 -4.62
CA TYR A 91 -14.59 8.98 -5.62
C TYR A 91 -16.01 9.44 -5.96
N GLN A 92 -16.92 8.51 -6.25
CA GLN A 92 -18.33 8.78 -6.54
C GLN A 92 -19.07 9.42 -5.36
N ALA A 93 -18.71 9.04 -4.13
CA ALA A 93 -19.25 9.63 -2.91
C ALA A 93 -18.67 11.02 -2.58
N GLY A 94 -17.68 11.50 -3.34
CA GLY A 94 -16.95 12.75 -3.06
C GLY A 94 -16.01 12.65 -1.85
N ASN A 95 -15.81 11.46 -1.28
CA ASN A 95 -14.86 11.22 -0.20
C ASN A 95 -13.47 10.88 -0.79
N THR A 96 -12.76 11.89 -1.29
CA THR A 96 -11.47 11.73 -1.99
C THR A 96 -10.30 12.27 -1.16
N PRO A 97 -9.85 11.57 -0.12
CA PRO A 97 -8.75 12.02 0.74
C PRO A 97 -7.42 12.20 0.01
N TRP A 98 -7.24 11.56 -1.16
CA TRP A 98 -6.07 11.73 -2.03
C TRP A 98 -6.16 12.95 -2.98
N MET A 99 -7.31 13.65 -3.03
CA MET A 99 -7.50 14.85 -3.86
C MET A 99 -7.82 16.07 -2.97
N PRO A 100 -6.79 16.73 -2.41
CA PRO A 100 -6.99 17.97 -1.65
C PRO A 100 -7.64 19.05 -2.54
N GLY A 101 -8.69 19.71 -2.04
CA GLY A 101 -9.34 20.82 -2.75
C GLY A 101 -10.46 20.43 -3.71
N ARG A 102 -10.84 19.15 -3.78
CA ARG A 102 -12.10 18.76 -4.45
C ARG A 102 -13.29 19.27 -3.61
N THR A 103 -13.80 20.44 -3.96
CA THR A 103 -14.98 21.09 -3.33
C THR A 103 -16.24 21.00 -4.19
N ASP A 104 -16.36 20.00 -5.07
CA ASP A 104 -17.58 19.81 -5.85
C ASP A 104 -18.66 19.15 -4.98
N ARG A 105 -19.32 19.97 -4.15
CA ARG A 105 -20.62 19.63 -3.58
C ARG A 105 -21.58 19.30 -4.73
N GLY A 106 -21.76 18.02 -5.01
CA GLY A 106 -22.93 17.49 -5.73
C GLY A 106 -22.93 17.58 -7.26
N LYS A 107 -21.89 17.10 -7.95
CA LYS A 107 -22.09 16.61 -9.33
C LYS A 107 -21.81 15.12 -9.39
N ALA A 108 -22.88 14.34 -9.54
CA ALA A 108 -22.81 12.91 -9.81
C ALA A 108 -21.90 12.69 -11.03
N VAL A 109 -20.86 11.88 -10.86
CA VAL A 109 -20.06 11.41 -11.98
C VAL A 109 -20.90 10.32 -12.66
N PRO A 110 -21.18 10.43 -13.97
CA PRO A 110 -22.00 9.42 -14.64
C PRO A 110 -21.29 8.06 -14.59
N PRO A 111 -22.03 6.94 -14.43
CA PRO A 111 -21.41 5.62 -14.36
C PRO A 111 -20.61 5.36 -15.62
N VAL A 112 -19.41 4.80 -15.45
CA VAL A 112 -18.59 4.31 -16.55
C VAL A 112 -19.38 3.18 -17.23
N LEU A 113 -19.78 3.41 -18.49
CA LEU A 113 -20.52 2.45 -19.32
C LEU A 113 -19.70 1.15 -19.48
N GLY A 114 -20.09 0.13 -18.71
CA GLY A 114 -19.71 -1.25 -18.97
C GLY A 114 -20.78 -1.95 -19.80
N ALA A 115 -20.35 -2.52 -20.92
CA ALA A 115 -21.06 -3.50 -21.75
C ALA A 115 -22.37 -3.04 -22.41
N ALA A 116 -22.25 -2.34 -23.55
CA ALA A 116 -23.22 -2.52 -24.62
C ALA A 116 -22.89 -3.86 -25.31
N GLY A 117 -23.73 -4.86 -25.05
CA GLY A 117 -23.76 -6.06 -25.87
C GLY A 117 -24.16 -5.72 -27.30
N ASN A 118 -23.63 -6.51 -28.22
CA ASN A 118 -24.29 -6.91 -29.46
C ASN A 118 -23.90 -8.37 -29.71
#